data_AF-A0A357R202-F1
#
_entry.id   AF-A0A357R202-F1
#
_cell.length_a   1.000
_cell.length_b   1.000
_cell.length_c   1.000
_cell.angle_alpha   90.00
_cell.angle_beta   90.00
_cell.angle_gamma   90.00
#
_symmetry.space_group_name_H-M   'P 1'
#
loop_
_entity.id
_entity.type
_entity.pdbx_description
1 polymer ?
#
loop_
_entity_poly.entity_id
_entity_poly.type
_entity_poly.pdbx_seq_one_letter_code
_entity_poly.pdbx_strand_id
1 'polypeptide(L)' 'MKIDVARNLLAVKQRVAKAALAAGKAPEDITLVAVSKLASPDSVRALVAAGHRDFGENR' A
#
# COMPACT_ATOMS: atom_id res chain seq x y z
N MET A 1 -11.78 10.36 13.77
CA MET A 1 -10.38 9.89 13.77
C MET A 1 -9.86 10.00 12.34
N LYS A 2 -8.78 10.74 12.09
CA LYS A 2 -8.21 10.91 10.75
C LYS A 2 -7.33 9.70 10.44
N ILE A 3 -7.56 9.02 9.32
CA ILE A 3 -6.72 7.89 8.89
C ILE A 3 -5.43 8.47 8.31
N ASP A 4 -4.29 8.04 8.83
CA ASP A 4 -2.97 8.33 8.26
C ASP A 4 -2.56 7.22 7.29
N VAL A 5 -2.92 7.38 6.03
CA VAL A 5 -2.68 6.37 5.00
C VAL A 5 -1.19 6.22 4.66
N ALA A 6 -0.37 7.24 4.88
CA ALA A 6 1.08 7.17 4.65
C ALA A 6 1.75 6.29 5.72
N ARG A 7 1.37 6.47 7.00
CA ARG A 7 1.81 5.57 8.08
C ARG A 7 1.37 4.13 7.83
N ASN A 8 0.13 3.94 7.38
CA ASN A 8 -0.38 2.60 7.07
C ASN A 8 0.38 1.95 5.91
N LEU A 9 0.71 2.70 4.86
CA LEU A 9 1.51 2.21 3.74
C LEU A 9 2.87 1.69 4.19
N LEU A 10 3.58 2.45 5.05
CA LEU A 10 4.87 2.04 5.59
C LEU A 10 4.76 0.73 6.38
N ALA A 11 3.77 0.64 7.28
CA ALA A 11 3.53 -0.57 8.07
C ALA A 11 3.22 -1.77 7.18
N VAL A 12 2.41 -1.60 6.13
CA VAL A 12 2.10 -2.69 5.19
C VAL A 12 3.33 -3.11 4.39
N LYS A 13 4.12 -2.17 3.86
CA LYS A 13 5.38 -2.45 3.14
C LYS A 13 6.36 -3.25 4.02
N GLN A 14 6.49 -2.90 5.30
CA GLN A 14 7.34 -3.64 6.24
C GLN A 14 6.86 -5.09 6.45
N ARG A 15 5.55 -5.30 6.59
CA ARG A 15 4.98 -6.66 6.72
C ARG A 15 5.19 -7.48 5.44
N VAL A 16 4.98 -6.87 4.27
CA VAL A 16 5.21 -7.54 2.97
C VAL A 16 6.67 -7.94 2.84
N ALA A 17 7.61 -7.03 3.13
CA ALA A 17 9.04 -7.32 3.06
C ALA A 17 9.44 -8.47 4.00
N LYS A 18 8.96 -8.45 5.26
CA LYS A 18 9.21 -9.53 6.21
C LYS A 18 8.67 -10.88 5.71
N ALA A 19 7.47 -10.89 5.14
CA ALA A 19 6.86 -12.11 4.61
C ALA A 19 7.58 -12.63 3.36
N ALA A 20 7.97 -11.76 2.44
CA ALA A 20 8.71 -12.12 1.24
C ALA A 20 10.06 -12.77 1.59
N LEU A 21 10.83 -12.15 2.49
CA LEU A 21 12.11 -12.68 2.97
C LEU A 21 11.95 -14.04 3.65
N ALA A 22 10.93 -14.20 4.51
CA ALA A 22 10.64 -15.49 5.15
C ALA A 22 10.27 -16.60 4.16
N ALA A 23 9.73 -16.23 2.99
CA ALA A 23 9.39 -17.14 1.90
C ALA A 23 10.52 -17.33 0.87
N GLY A 24 11.72 -16.76 1.11
CA GLY A 24 12.85 -16.83 0.17
C GLY A 24 12.63 -16.04 -1.12
N LYS A 25 11.78 -15.02 -1.10
CA LYS A 25 11.50 -14.10 -2.23
C LYS A 25 12.06 -12.72 -1.94
N ALA A 26 12.32 -11.95 -2.99
CA ALA A 26 12.67 -10.55 -2.84
C ALA A 26 11.39 -9.72 -2.60
N PRO A 27 11.36 -8.75 -1.67
CA PRO A 27 10.19 -7.90 -1.45
C PRO A 27 9.68 -7.21 -2.73
N GLU A 28 10.57 -6.85 -3.64
CA GLU A 28 10.30 -6.26 -4.95
C GLU A 28 9.55 -7.19 -5.92
N ASP A 29 9.59 -8.50 -5.69
CA ASP A 29 8.80 -9.46 -6.47
C ASP A 29 7.29 -9.40 -6.13
N ILE A 30 6.92 -8.68 -5.06
CA ILE A 30 5.55 -8.59 -4.57
C ILE A 30 4.95 -7.23 -4.92
N THR A 31 3.95 -7.22 -5.79
CA THR A 31 3.16 -6.02 -6.07
C THR A 31 2.16 -5.74 -4.93
N LEU A 32 2.26 -4.58 -4.31
CA LEU A 32 1.29 -4.11 -3.33
C LEU A 32 0.22 -3.25 -4.01
N VAL A 33 -1.01 -3.76 -4.11
CA VAL A 33 -2.13 -3.01 -4.69
C VAL A 33 -3.00 -2.40 -3.59
N ALA A 34 -3.15 -1.07 -3.61
CA ALA A 34 -4.03 -0.36 -2.68
C ALA A 34 -5.47 -0.33 -3.24
N VAL A 35 -6.41 -0.95 -2.55
CA VAL A 35 -7.82 -0.98 -2.98
C VAL A 35 -8.49 0.36 -2.65
N SER A 36 -8.92 1.10 -3.68
CA SER A 36 -9.39 2.50 -3.56
C SER A 36 -10.88 2.73 -3.79
N LYS A 37 -11.67 1.67 -4.06
CA LYS A 37 -13.12 1.73 -4.35
C LYS A 37 -14.03 2.52 -3.42
N LEU A 38 -13.62 2.69 -2.16
CA LEU A 38 -14.36 3.48 -1.16
C LEU A 38 -13.46 4.55 -0.51
N ALA A 39 -12.24 4.73 -1.02
CA ALA A 39 -11.29 5.68 -0.49
C ALA A 39 -11.68 7.09 -0.93
N SER A 40 -11.50 8.07 -0.03
CA SER A 40 -11.66 9.47 -0.41
C SER A 40 -10.55 9.90 -1.37
N PRO A 41 -10.81 10.88 -2.27
CA PRO A 41 -9.76 11.44 -3.13
C PRO A 41 -8.54 11.95 -2.35
N ASP A 42 -8.74 12.48 -1.14
CA ASP A 42 -7.64 12.89 -0.26
C ASP A 42 -6.76 11.72 0.18
N SER A 43 -7.36 10.57 0.46
CA SER A 43 -6.62 9.36 0.84
C SER A 43 -5.79 8.84 -0.34
N VAL A 44 -6.35 8.86 -1.55
CA VAL A 44 -5.64 8.48 -2.78
C VAL A 44 -4.48 9.44 -3.03
N ARG A 45 -4.72 10.76 -2.97
CA ARG A 45 -3.66 11.78 -3.12
C ARG A 45 -2.54 11.61 -2.10
N ALA A 46 -2.87 11.32 -0.84
CA ALA A 46 -1.88 11.09 0.20
C ALA A 46 -1.02 9.84 -0.07
N LEU A 47 -1.62 8.75 -0.58
CA LEU A 47 -0.86 7.56 -1.00
C LEU A 47 0.04 7.85 -2.21
N VAL A 48 -0.44 8.62 -3.19
CA VAL A 48 0.38 9.05 -4.34
C VAL A 48 1.57 9.89 -3.87
N ALA A 49 1.35 10.84 -2.97
CA ALA A 49 2.39 11.66 -2.36
C ALA A 49 3.40 10.83 -1.55
N ALA A 50 2.95 9.75 -0.91
CA ALA A 50 3.79 8.78 -0.21
C ALA A 50 4.53 7.80 -1.15
N GLY A 51 4.44 8.00 -2.47
CA GLY A 51 5.15 7.19 -3.47
C GLY A 51 4.43 5.92 -3.91
N HIS A 52 3.17 5.69 -3.49
CA HIS A 52 2.37 4.55 -3.96
C HIS A 52 1.86 4.76 -5.38
N ARG A 53 1.78 3.70 -6.19
CA ARG A 53 1.40 3.79 -7.62
C ARG A 53 0.33 2.78 -8.04
N ASP A 54 0.28 1.61 -7.41
CA ASP A 54 -0.64 0.54 -7.82
C ASP A 54 -1.97 0.62 -7.06
N PHE A 55 -3.04 1.00 -7.75
CA PHE A 55 -4.38 1.12 -7.18
C PHE A 55 -5.34 0.11 -7.82
N GLY A 56 -6.26 -0.42 -7.01
CA GLY A 56 -7.27 -1.38 -7.44
C GLY A 56 -8.70 -0.86 -7.22
N GLU A 57 -9.49 -0.86 -8.28
CA GLU A 57 -10.89 -0.48 -8.30
C GLU A 57 -11.76 -1.69 -8.68
N ASN A 58 -12.99 -1.76 -8.16
CA ASN A 58 -13.98 -2.74 -8.60
C ASN A 58 -15.13 -2.06 -9.36
N ARG A 59 -15.94 -2.86 -10.04
CA ARG A 59 -17.19 -2.44 -10.65
C ARG A 59 -18.37 -2.69 -9.72
#